data_AF-N9THG7-F1
#
_entry.id   AF-N9THG7-F1
#
_cell.length_a   1.000
_cell.length_b   1.000
_cell.length_c   1.000
_cell.angle_alpha   90.00
_cell.angle_beta   90.00
_cell.angle_gamma   90.00
#
_symmetry.space_group_name_H-M   'P 1'
#
loop_
_entity.id
_entity.type
_entity.pdbx_description
1 polymer ?
#
loop_
_entity_poly.entity_id
_entity_poly.type
_entity_poly.pdbx_seq_one_letter_code
_entity_poly.pdbx_strand_id
1 'polypeptide(L)' 'MVGLSKADVRRTFKTYAMGKNVITVDDAYEMFRDMDDGFKKTIDEFKVDFEQFDENKDEVLDVEEVWKLYKHYYPDEEY' A
#
# COMPACT_ATOMS: atom_id res chain seq x y z
N MET A 1 -17.14 2.22 7.14
CA MET A 1 -16.03 2.48 6.21
C MET A 1 -16.36 1.71 4.96
N VAL A 2 -16.27 2.37 3.79
CA VAL A 2 -16.47 1.71 2.50
C VAL A 2 -15.07 1.35 2.02
N GLY A 3 -14.85 0.07 1.77
CA GLY A 3 -13.55 -0.37 1.30
C GLY A 3 -13.20 0.09 -0.09
N LEU A 4 -11.91 0.30 -0.34
CA LEU A 4 -11.44 0.72 -1.65
C LEU A 4 -11.30 -0.49 -2.57
N SER A 5 -11.87 -0.39 -3.77
CA SER A 5 -11.76 -1.44 -4.77
C SER A 5 -10.31 -1.61 -5.26
N LYS A 6 -9.96 -2.77 -5.85
CA LYS A 6 -8.65 -2.97 -6.49
C LYS A 6 -8.33 -1.88 -7.53
N ALA A 7 -9.35 -1.37 -8.20
CA ALA A 7 -9.19 -0.30 -9.18
C ALA A 7 -8.83 1.05 -8.53
N ASP A 8 -9.34 1.33 -7.33
CA ASP A 8 -9.03 2.54 -6.59
C ASP A 8 -7.62 2.47 -5.99
N VAL A 9 -7.24 1.35 -5.36
CA VAL A 9 -5.86 1.14 -4.88
C VAL A 9 -4.87 1.27 -6.03
N ARG A 10 -5.17 0.69 -7.20
CA ARG A 10 -4.33 0.83 -8.40
C ARG A 10 -4.27 2.27 -8.91
N ARG A 11 -5.34 3.05 -8.77
CA ARG A 11 -5.34 4.47 -9.19
C ARG A 11 -4.44 5.27 -8.28
N THR A 12 -4.58 5.11 -6.96
CA THR A 12 -3.76 5.81 -5.96
C THR A 12 -2.30 5.40 -6.12
N PHE A 13 -2.00 4.10 -6.25
CA PHE A 13 -0.67 3.59 -6.55
C PHE A 13 0.00 4.32 -7.72
N LYS A 14 -0.71 4.51 -8.84
CA LYS A 14 -0.15 5.18 -10.01
C LYS A 14 0.20 6.64 -9.75
N THR A 15 -0.55 7.32 -8.88
CA THR A 15 -0.26 8.69 -8.45
C THR A 15 1.07 8.76 -7.70
N TYR A 16 1.29 7.84 -6.75
CA TYR A 16 2.51 7.79 -5.93
C TYR A 16 3.72 7.22 -6.66
N ALA A 17 3.52 6.22 -7.54
CA ALA A 17 4.59 5.63 -8.33
C ALA A 17 5.24 6.61 -9.32
N MET A 18 4.61 7.78 -9.57
CA MET A 18 5.11 8.82 -10.48
C MET A 18 5.60 8.26 -11.84
N GLY A 19 4.91 7.24 -12.37
CA GLY A 19 5.24 6.57 -13.63
C GLY A 19 6.31 5.47 -13.58
N LYS A 20 6.88 5.16 -12.41
CA LYS A 20 7.91 4.12 -12.22
C LYS A 20 7.34 2.69 -12.08
N ASN A 21 6.02 2.55 -11.92
CA ASN A 21 5.31 1.29 -11.65
C ASN A 21 5.79 0.51 -10.41
N VAL A 22 6.50 1.20 -9.51
CA VAL A 22 6.92 0.72 -8.19
C VAL A 22 6.86 1.91 -7.23
N ILE A 23 6.73 1.66 -5.94
CA ILE A 23 6.73 2.68 -4.87
C ILE A 23 7.72 2.32 -3.76
N THR A 24 8.34 3.33 -3.17
CA THR A 24 9.19 3.16 -1.98
C THR A 24 8.34 2.99 -0.71
N VAL A 25 8.97 2.65 0.41
CA VAL A 25 8.29 2.58 1.72
C VAL A 25 7.63 3.91 2.10
N ASP A 26 8.29 5.04 1.83
CA ASP A 26 7.76 6.36 2.15
C ASP A 26 6.53 6.69 1.29
N ASP A 27 6.63 6.42 -0.02
CA ASP A 27 5.51 6.59 -0.96
C ASP A 27 4.31 5.72 -0.57
N ALA A 28 4.56 4.46 -0.22
CA ALA A 28 3.53 3.54 0.23
C ALA A 28 2.90 4.02 1.55
N TYR A 29 3.70 4.44 2.52
CA TYR A 29 3.19 4.93 3.80
C TYR A 29 2.25 6.13 3.62
N GLU A 30 2.67 7.12 2.85
CA GLU A 30 1.83 8.30 2.54
C GLU A 30 0.58 7.91 1.76
N MET A 31 0.69 6.96 0.82
CA MET A 31 -0.47 6.42 0.09
C MET A 31 -1.52 5.81 1.03
N PHE A 32 -1.09 4.99 2.00
CA PHE A 32 -2.01 4.37 2.97
C PHE A 32 -2.64 5.41 3.91
N ARG A 33 -1.88 6.44 4.31
CA ARG A 33 -2.40 7.54 5.12
C ARG A 33 -3.45 8.37 4.40
N ASP A 34 -3.27 8.63 3.11
CA ASP A 34 -4.24 9.38 2.30
C ASP A 34 -5.49 8.55 1.96
N MET A 35 -5.36 7.22 1.94
CA MET A 35 -6.48 6.30 1.67
C MET A 35 -7.36 6.03 2.89
N ASP A 36 -6.79 6.07 4.09
CA ASP A 36 -7.50 5.81 5.34
C ASP A 36 -7.14 6.83 6.42
N ASP A 37 -8.07 7.76 6.67
CA ASP A 37 -7.98 8.74 7.77
C ASP A 37 -7.82 8.08 9.16
N GLY A 38 -8.14 6.79 9.28
CA GLY A 38 -7.96 5.94 10.46
C GLY A 38 -6.61 5.25 10.57
N PHE A 39 -5.70 5.44 9.61
CA PHE A 39 -4.40 4.78 9.59
C PHE A 39 -3.49 5.32 10.70
N LYS A 40 -3.38 4.56 11.78
CA LYS A 40 -2.67 4.96 13.03
C LYS A 40 -1.27 4.38 13.17
N LYS A 41 -0.84 3.53 12.23
CA LYS A 41 0.49 2.92 12.31
C LYS A 41 1.58 3.97 12.11
N THR A 42 2.65 3.81 12.88
CA THR A 42 3.87 4.57 12.67
C THR A 42 4.59 4.08 11.42
N ILE A 43 5.49 4.90 10.88
CA ILE A 43 6.30 4.51 9.72
C ILE A 43 7.19 3.29 10.02
N ASP A 44 7.70 3.16 11.25
CA ASP A 44 8.53 2.01 11.65
C ASP A 44 7.73 0.70 11.67
N GLU A 45 6.49 0.74 12.17
CA GLU A 45 5.58 -0.42 12.13
C GLU A 45 5.21 -0.78 10.70
N PHE A 46 4.93 0.24 9.88
CA PHE A 46 4.61 0.03 8.47
C PHE A 46 5.79 -0.54 7.68
N LYS A 47 7.02 -0.13 8.00
CA LYS A 47 8.23 -0.62 7.34
C LYS A 47 8.44 -2.11 7.55
N VAL A 48 8.15 -2.64 8.74
CA VAL A 48 8.21 -4.08 9.01
C VAL A 48 7.23 -4.84 8.13
N ASP A 49 6.01 -4.32 7.99
CA ASP A 49 5.00 -4.92 7.11
C ASP A 49 5.44 -4.78 5.64
N PHE A 50 5.95 -3.62 5.23
CA PHE A 50 6.49 -3.40 3.88
C PHE A 50 7.57 -4.43 3.50
N GLU A 51 8.56 -4.65 4.37
CA GLU A 51 9.62 -5.64 4.16
C GLU A 51 9.10 -7.08 4.04
N GLN A 52 7.96 -7.39 4.67
CA GLN A 52 7.31 -8.70 4.53
C GLN A 52 6.67 -8.90 3.15
N PHE A 53 6.15 -7.83 2.57
CA PHE A 53 5.42 -7.86 1.30
C PHE A 53 6.28 -7.51 0.08
N ASP A 54 7.52 -7.05 0.29
CA ASP A 54 8.58 -6.98 -0.73
C ASP A 54 9.10 -8.41 -1.01
N GLU A 55 8.43 -9.11 -1.93
CA GLU A 55 8.73 -10.51 -2.23
C GLU A 55 10.06 -10.67 -2.97
N ASN A 56 10.47 -9.62 -3.69
CA ASN A 56 11.67 -9.61 -4.52
C ASN A 56 12.90 -9.07 -3.78
N LYS A 57 12.73 -8.48 -2.60
CA LYS A 57 13.76 -7.84 -1.77
C LYS A 57 14.48 -6.72 -2.50
N ASP A 58 13.75 -5.92 -3.26
CA ASP A 58 14.28 -4.79 -4.04
C ASP A 58 14.01 -3.43 -3.39
N GLU A 59 13.53 -3.42 -2.15
CA GLU A 59 13.22 -2.23 -1.34
C GLU A 59 12.12 -1.34 -1.93
N VAL A 60 11.36 -1.87 -2.89
CA VAL A 60 10.19 -1.23 -3.49
C VAL A 60 9.03 -2.22 -3.56
N LEU A 61 7.80 -1.73 -3.72
CA LEU A 61 6.65 -2.60 -4.00
C LEU A 61 6.07 -2.29 -5.36
N ASP A 62 5.75 -3.35 -6.11
CA ASP A 62 4.90 -3.27 -7.29
C ASP A 62 3.41 -3.19 -6.92
N VAL A 63 2.55 -3.00 -7.93
CA VAL A 63 1.11 -2.85 -7.72
C VAL A 63 0.44 -4.08 -7.10
N GLU A 64 0.95 -5.28 -7.34
CA GLU A 64 0.40 -6.52 -6.80
C GLU A 64 0.87 -6.75 -5.37
N GLU A 65 2.10 -6.40 -5.03
CA GLU A 65 2.61 -6.41 -3.66
C GLU A 65 1.89 -5.39 -2.78
N VAL A 66 1.71 -4.16 -3.28
CA VAL A 66 0.87 -3.14 -2.63
C VAL A 66 -0.55 -3.62 -2.42
N TRP A 67 -1.11 -4.35 -3.38
CA TRP A 67 -2.44 -4.92 -3.25
C TRP A 67 -2.52 -6.00 -2.16
N LYS A 68 -1.50 -6.85 -2.04
CA LYS A 68 -1.42 -7.84 -0.96
C LYS A 68 -1.31 -7.17 0.41
N LEU A 69 -0.46 -6.15 0.53
CA LEU A 69 -0.32 -5.33 1.73
C LEU A 69 -1.64 -4.64 2.11
N TYR A 70 -2.37 -4.09 1.12
CA TYR A 70 -3.68 -3.49 1.38
C TYR A 70 -4.67 -4.51 1.96
N LYS A 71 -4.79 -5.68 1.34
CA LYS A 71 -5.68 -6.74 1.86
C LYS A 71 -5.25 -7.28 3.22
N HIS A 72 -3.98 -7.18 3.59
CA HIS A 72 -3.53 -7.52 4.93
C HIS A 72 -4.13 -6.60 5.99
N TYR A 73 -4.21 -5.29 5.70
CA TYR A 73 -4.82 -4.31 6.61
C TYR A 73 -6.34 -4.30 6.55
N TYR A 74 -6.93 -4.59 5.40
CA TYR A 74 -8.38 -4.52 5.16
C TYR A 74 -8.93 -5.87 4.63
N PRO A 75 -8.88 -6.95 5.43
CA PRO A 75 -9.28 -8.28 4.98
C PRO A 75 -10.80 -8.47 4.80
N ASP A 76 -11.60 -7.67 5.51
CA ASP A 76 -13.08 -7.78 5.56
C ASP A 76 -13.80 -6.90 4.52
N GLU A 77 -13.06 -6.22 3.66
CA GLU A 77 -13.63 -5.40 2.59
C GLU A 77 -14.01 -6.30 1.39
N GLU A 78 -15.22 -6.84 1.41
CA GLU A 78 -15.82 -7.56 0.27
C GLU A 78 -16.08 -6.58 -0.90
N TYR A 79 -15.61 -6.94 -2.10
CA TYR A 79 -15.61 -6.15 -3.34
C TYR A 79 -16.91 -6.22 -4.13
#